data_AF-A0A542BEX3-F1
#
_entry.id   AF-A0A542BEX3-F1
#
_cell.length_a   1.000
_cell.length_b   1.000
_cell.length_c   1.000
_cell.angle_alpha   90.00
_cell.angle_beta   90.00
_cell.angle_gamma   90.00
#
_symmetry.space_group_name_H-M   'P 1'
#
loop_
_entity.id
_entity.type
_entity.pdbx_description
1 polymer ?
#
loop_
_entity_poly.entity_id
_entity_poly.type
_entity_poly.pdbx_seq_one_letter_code
_entity_poly.pdbx_strand_id
1 'polypeptide(L)'
;MTTKRDLILATAAFALLAAAPALAETWPARPITFIVPFPAGGGTDAFARPLAAQLDQQLSQRIIIENRGGAGGTVGASAAAKAKPDGYTFFVGAAHHAIAPALYPKLDYSIQTDFIPIAVIAQPPQVIVVHPGKVQAKTLAELIDFARKNPEKLNFASAGNGTTHHLAGELFQISTKTKLTHVPYRGAGPALQDTIAGQVDLLFDGLGSSAAQIQSGTLRALAVAAPTRSEAVPDVPTAKEAGLEGFEVSTWYALWAPKGTPAEIVTRMRDEVGKALKTPAIEATWKKSGSPMPTLSGDDFGKFVTAEVDRWGKVVKEAQVKLE
;
A
#
# COMPACT_ATOMS: atom_id res chain seq x y z
N MET A 1 -65.15 -22.73 -27.86
CA MET A 1 -64.76 -21.79 -28.93
C MET A 1 -64.12 -20.59 -28.27
N THR A 2 -62.81 -20.57 -28.15
CA THR A 2 -62.05 -19.38 -27.74
C THR A 2 -62.12 -18.35 -28.86
N THR A 3 -62.70 -17.18 -28.60
CA THR A 3 -62.81 -16.14 -29.63
C THR A 3 -61.50 -15.39 -29.76
N LYS A 4 -61.22 -14.80 -30.93
CA LYS A 4 -60.01 -13.98 -31.15
C LYS A 4 -59.86 -12.85 -30.11
N ARG A 5 -60.97 -12.38 -29.53
CA ARG A 5 -60.99 -11.40 -28.42
C ARG A 5 -60.42 -11.98 -27.13
N ASP A 6 -60.72 -13.23 -26.81
CA ASP A 6 -60.23 -13.90 -25.61
C ASP A 6 -58.71 -14.13 -25.68
N LEU A 7 -58.18 -14.42 -26.87
CA LEU A 7 -56.73 -14.52 -27.10
C LEU A 7 -56.01 -13.17 -26.95
N ILE A 8 -56.60 -12.06 -27.45
CA ILE A 8 -56.00 -10.72 -27.35
C ILE A 8 -55.99 -10.23 -25.90
N LEU A 9 -57.07 -10.45 -25.14
CA LEU A 9 -57.15 -10.09 -23.72
C LEU A 9 -56.17 -10.91 -22.86
N ALA A 10 -56.01 -12.20 -23.14
CA ALA A 10 -55.02 -13.04 -22.45
C ALA A 10 -53.57 -12.60 -22.74
N THR A 11 -53.27 -12.17 -23.96
CA THR A 11 -51.92 -11.71 -24.35
C THR A 11 -51.58 -10.36 -23.71
N ALA A 12 -52.55 -9.44 -23.61
CA ALA A 12 -52.38 -8.14 -22.95
C ALA A 12 -52.17 -8.28 -21.43
N ALA A 13 -52.86 -9.23 -20.78
CA ALA A 13 -52.66 -9.52 -19.35
C ALA A 13 -51.27 -10.14 -19.07
N PHE A 14 -50.74 -10.97 -19.99
CA PHE A 14 -49.41 -11.55 -19.84
C PHE A 14 -48.28 -10.52 -20.05
N ALA A 15 -48.48 -9.52 -20.92
CA ALA A 15 -47.53 -8.43 -21.13
C ALA A 15 -47.41 -7.49 -19.91
N LEU A 16 -48.49 -7.31 -19.14
CA LEU A 16 -48.49 -6.54 -17.88
C LEU A 16 -47.81 -7.27 -16.71
N LEU A 17 -47.81 -8.61 -16.72
CA LEU A 17 -47.09 -9.43 -15.72
C LEU A 17 -45.59 -9.54 -15.99
N ALA A 18 -45.14 -9.27 -17.22
CA ALA A 18 -43.72 -9.25 -17.58
C ALA A 18 -43.01 -7.93 -17.23
N ALA A 19 -43.76 -6.90 -16.84
CA ALA A 19 -43.23 -5.61 -16.39
C ALA A 19 -43.00 -5.59 -14.87
N ALA A 20 -42.36 -6.62 -14.33
CA ALA A 20 -41.83 -6.53 -12.97
C ALA A 20 -40.81 -5.38 -12.95
N PRO A 21 -40.88 -4.42 -12.01
CA PRO A 21 -39.85 -3.41 -11.88
C PRO A 21 -38.53 -4.15 -11.68
N ALA A 22 -37.59 -3.96 -12.60
CA ALA A 22 -36.21 -4.34 -12.36
C ALA A 22 -35.78 -3.54 -11.13
N LEU A 23 -35.78 -4.18 -9.96
CA LEU A 23 -35.17 -3.61 -8.76
C LEU A 23 -33.71 -3.43 -9.14
N ALA A 24 -33.32 -2.19 -9.43
CA ALA A 24 -31.92 -1.85 -9.57
C ALA A 24 -31.23 -2.32 -8.29
N GLU A 25 -30.36 -3.33 -8.39
CA GLU A 25 -29.64 -3.83 -7.24
C GLU A 25 -28.83 -2.68 -6.65
N THR A 26 -29.20 -2.25 -5.43
CA THR A 26 -28.51 -1.17 -4.76
C THR A 26 -27.10 -1.66 -4.41
N TRP A 27 -26.08 -1.11 -5.07
CA TRP A 27 -24.70 -1.46 -4.78
C TRP A 27 -24.36 -1.21 -3.30
N PRO A 28 -23.60 -2.07 -2.61
CA PRO A 28 -23.15 -3.37 -3.07
C PRO A 28 -24.19 -4.48 -2.76
N ALA A 29 -24.46 -5.35 -3.74
CA ALA A 29 -25.36 -6.50 -3.60
C ALA A 29 -24.63 -7.86 -3.52
N ARG A 30 -23.31 -7.85 -3.68
CA ARG A 30 -22.43 -9.02 -3.64
C ARG A 30 -21.06 -8.64 -3.09
N PRO A 31 -20.19 -9.61 -2.77
CA PRO A 31 -18.86 -9.33 -2.26
C PRO A 31 -18.04 -8.43 -3.18
N ILE A 32 -17.27 -7.54 -2.57
CA ILE A 32 -16.31 -6.64 -3.20
C ILE A 32 -14.92 -7.28 -3.12
N THR A 33 -14.06 -7.07 -4.12
CA THR A 33 -12.68 -7.53 -4.10
C THR A 33 -11.71 -6.36 -3.99
N PHE A 34 -10.78 -6.43 -3.05
CA PHE A 34 -9.62 -5.56 -2.96
C PHE A 34 -8.40 -6.28 -3.50
N ILE A 35 -7.89 -5.83 -4.64
CA ILE A 35 -6.62 -6.32 -5.19
C ILE A 35 -5.49 -5.62 -4.42
N VAL A 36 -4.65 -6.42 -3.77
CA VAL A 36 -3.45 -5.98 -3.04
C VAL A 36 -2.22 -6.45 -3.82
N PRO A 37 -1.32 -5.54 -4.27
CA PRO A 37 -0.25 -5.87 -5.21
C PRO A 37 0.99 -6.54 -4.58
N PHE A 38 0.83 -7.16 -3.42
CA PHE A 38 1.90 -7.86 -2.69
C PHE A 38 1.37 -9.09 -1.96
N PRO A 39 2.25 -10.06 -1.63
CA PRO A 39 1.93 -11.14 -0.71
C PRO A 39 1.40 -10.63 0.64
N ALA A 40 0.65 -11.50 1.32
CA ALA A 40 0.13 -11.22 2.65
C ALA A 40 1.25 -10.98 3.68
N GLY A 41 0.94 -10.25 4.75
CA GLY A 41 1.88 -9.95 5.85
C GLY A 41 2.85 -8.80 5.58
N GLY A 42 2.78 -8.14 4.42
CA GLY A 42 3.49 -6.89 4.14
C GLY A 42 2.69 -5.64 4.52
N GLY A 43 3.33 -4.46 4.44
CA GLY A 43 2.72 -3.20 4.85
C GLY A 43 1.37 -2.87 4.18
N THR A 44 1.19 -3.14 2.88
CA THR A 44 -0.11 -2.92 2.22
C THR A 44 -1.22 -3.77 2.84
N ASP A 45 -0.92 -5.04 3.11
CA ASP A 45 -1.85 -6.01 3.68
C ASP A 45 -2.20 -5.68 5.14
N ALA A 46 -1.22 -5.14 5.89
CA ALA A 46 -1.37 -4.72 7.28
C ALA A 46 -2.43 -3.61 7.46
N PHE A 47 -2.64 -2.76 6.45
CA PHE A 47 -3.70 -1.73 6.46
C PHE A 47 -4.93 -2.12 5.64
N ALA A 48 -4.77 -2.92 4.58
CA ALA A 48 -5.89 -3.39 3.77
C ALA A 48 -6.85 -4.27 4.57
N ARG A 49 -6.34 -5.24 5.35
CA ARG A 49 -7.17 -6.20 6.09
C ARG A 49 -8.05 -5.55 7.16
N PRO A 50 -7.53 -4.68 8.05
CA PRO A 50 -8.39 -4.01 9.02
C PRO A 50 -9.42 -3.10 8.36
N LEU A 51 -9.03 -2.36 7.30
CA LEU A 51 -9.96 -1.50 6.57
C LEU A 51 -11.07 -2.32 5.91
N ALA A 52 -10.73 -3.43 5.24
CA ALA A 52 -11.69 -4.35 4.65
C ALA A 52 -12.65 -4.90 5.71
N ALA A 53 -12.15 -5.37 6.86
CA ALA A 53 -12.99 -5.87 7.94
C ALA A 53 -13.96 -4.82 8.50
N GLN A 54 -13.52 -3.55 8.59
CA GLN A 54 -14.38 -2.44 9.02
C GLN A 54 -15.45 -2.12 7.97
N LEU A 55 -15.06 -2.05 6.70
CA LEU A 55 -15.97 -1.79 5.59
C LEU A 55 -16.97 -2.94 5.37
N ASP A 56 -16.59 -4.19 5.66
CA ASP A 56 -17.49 -5.35 5.60
C ASP A 56 -18.75 -5.13 6.43
N GLN A 57 -18.53 -4.65 7.66
CA GLN A 57 -19.60 -4.37 8.62
C GLN A 57 -20.44 -3.17 8.16
N GLN A 58 -19.78 -2.10 7.70
CA GLN A 58 -20.45 -0.88 7.24
C GLN A 58 -21.32 -1.10 6.00
N LEU A 59 -20.82 -1.87 5.04
CA LEU A 59 -21.49 -2.12 3.76
C LEU A 59 -22.43 -3.33 3.82
N SER A 60 -22.38 -4.13 4.90
CA SER A 60 -23.08 -5.41 5.00
C SER A 60 -22.77 -6.35 3.83
N GLN A 61 -21.55 -6.26 3.30
CA GLN A 61 -21.06 -7.05 2.17
C GLN A 61 -19.59 -7.38 2.40
N ARG A 62 -19.22 -8.63 2.12
CA ARG A 62 -17.83 -9.09 2.31
C ARG A 62 -16.88 -8.40 1.34
N ILE A 63 -15.73 -7.94 1.84
CA ILE A 63 -14.57 -7.49 1.09
C ILE A 63 -13.53 -8.59 1.15
N ILE A 64 -13.26 -9.16 -0.01
CA ILE A 64 -12.28 -10.21 -0.22
C ILE A 64 -10.96 -9.54 -0.59
N ILE A 65 -9.90 -9.87 0.13
CA ILE A 65 -8.55 -9.44 -0.25
C ILE A 65 -7.94 -10.47 -1.17
N GLU A 66 -7.53 -10.02 -2.35
CA GLU A 66 -6.83 -10.81 -3.34
C GLU A 66 -5.38 -10.31 -3.48
N ASN A 67 -4.43 -11.06 -2.93
CA ASN A 67 -3.01 -10.73 -3.01
C ASN A 67 -2.43 -11.14 -4.38
N ARG A 68 -2.13 -10.16 -5.24
CA ARG A 68 -1.51 -10.35 -6.57
C ARG A 68 -0.13 -9.67 -6.64
N GLY A 69 0.89 -10.34 -6.10
CA GLY A 69 2.27 -9.84 -6.09
C GLY A 69 3.02 -10.00 -7.41
N GLY A 70 4.13 -9.25 -7.55
CA GLY A 70 5.08 -9.38 -8.67
C GLY A 70 5.55 -8.04 -9.22
N ALA A 71 6.81 -7.97 -9.68
CA ALA A 71 7.43 -6.80 -10.31
C ALA A 71 7.17 -5.47 -9.58
N GLY A 72 7.50 -5.44 -8.28
CA GLY A 72 7.29 -4.26 -7.43
C GLY A 72 5.84 -3.82 -7.32
N GLY A 73 4.87 -4.73 -7.52
CA GLY A 73 3.43 -4.48 -7.43
C GLY A 73 2.73 -4.13 -8.75
N THR A 74 3.48 -3.99 -9.84
CA THR A 74 2.92 -3.63 -11.15
C THR A 74 1.99 -4.69 -11.73
N VAL A 75 2.21 -5.98 -11.40
CA VAL A 75 1.32 -7.09 -11.82
C VAL A 75 -0.09 -6.93 -11.25
N GLY A 76 -0.20 -6.64 -9.95
CA GLY A 76 -1.49 -6.42 -9.29
C GLY A 76 -2.19 -5.16 -9.79
N ALA A 77 -1.44 -4.08 -10.01
CA ALA A 77 -1.97 -2.84 -10.58
C ALA A 77 -2.49 -3.03 -12.01
N SER A 78 -1.75 -3.72 -12.88
CA SER A 78 -2.20 -4.05 -14.24
C SER A 78 -3.52 -4.84 -14.23
N ALA A 79 -3.62 -5.83 -13.35
CA ALA A 79 -4.86 -6.59 -13.18
C ALA A 79 -6.03 -5.72 -12.72
N ALA A 80 -5.80 -4.82 -11.77
CA ALA A 80 -6.83 -3.93 -11.23
C ALA A 80 -7.28 -2.87 -12.24
N ALA A 81 -6.35 -2.31 -13.03
CA ALA A 81 -6.66 -1.33 -14.08
C ALA A 81 -7.57 -1.92 -15.18
N LYS A 82 -7.46 -3.23 -15.42
CA LYS A 82 -8.25 -3.98 -16.42
C LYS A 82 -9.51 -4.63 -15.83
N ALA A 83 -9.77 -4.45 -14.54
CA ALA A 83 -10.95 -5.01 -13.91
C ALA A 83 -12.23 -4.35 -14.44
N LYS A 84 -13.37 -5.05 -14.33
CA LYS A 84 -14.67 -4.48 -14.70
C LYS A 84 -14.92 -3.25 -13.81
N PRO A 85 -15.26 -2.09 -14.38
CA PRO A 85 -15.52 -0.88 -13.60
C PRO A 85 -16.96 -0.87 -13.08
N ASP A 86 -17.36 -1.94 -12.39
CA ASP A 86 -18.73 -2.15 -11.89
C ASP A 86 -18.86 -1.93 -10.38
N GLY A 87 -17.78 -1.44 -9.74
CA GLY A 87 -17.76 -1.18 -8.30
C GLY A 87 -17.50 -2.40 -7.42
N TYR A 88 -17.19 -3.58 -7.99
CA TYR A 88 -16.90 -4.78 -7.19
C TYR A 88 -15.43 -5.16 -7.17
N THR A 89 -14.58 -4.37 -7.82
CA THR A 89 -13.12 -4.47 -7.69
C THR A 89 -12.54 -3.11 -7.36
N PHE A 90 -11.72 -3.04 -6.32
CA PHE A 90 -10.92 -1.88 -5.97
C PHE A 90 -9.46 -2.28 -5.82
N PHE A 91 -8.59 -1.28 -5.92
CA PHE A 91 -7.15 -1.46 -5.85
C PHE A 91 -6.60 -0.84 -4.58
N VAL A 92 -5.89 -1.62 -3.77
CA VAL A 92 -5.15 -1.12 -2.61
C VAL A 92 -3.67 -1.07 -2.95
N GLY A 93 -3.23 0.06 -3.47
CA GLY A 93 -1.84 0.30 -3.87
C GLY A 93 -1.03 1.06 -2.82
N ALA A 94 0.24 1.34 -3.15
CA ALA A 94 1.10 2.17 -2.32
C ALA A 94 2.02 3.09 -3.14
N ALA A 95 2.89 3.83 -2.46
CA ALA A 95 3.80 4.83 -3.03
C ALA A 95 4.65 4.37 -4.23
N HIS A 96 4.97 3.08 -4.33
CA HIS A 96 5.72 2.53 -5.46
C HIS A 96 5.02 2.67 -6.82
N HIS A 97 3.70 2.87 -6.86
CA HIS A 97 3.03 3.18 -8.13
C HIS A 97 3.29 4.59 -8.64
N ALA A 98 3.71 5.52 -7.78
CA ALA A 98 4.19 6.83 -8.22
C ALA A 98 5.63 6.76 -8.75
N ILE A 99 6.42 5.80 -8.28
CA ILE A 99 7.78 5.55 -8.75
C ILE A 99 7.78 4.77 -10.07
N ALA A 100 6.86 3.81 -10.22
CA ALA A 100 6.85 2.84 -11.30
C ALA A 100 6.95 3.43 -12.72
N PRO A 101 6.26 4.55 -13.08
CA PRO A 101 6.38 5.15 -14.40
C PRO A 101 7.81 5.57 -14.79
N ALA A 102 8.65 5.89 -13.80
CA ALA A 102 10.04 6.28 -14.03
C ALA A 102 11.00 5.08 -14.12
N LEU A 103 10.63 3.92 -13.55
CA LEU A 103 11.50 2.75 -13.46
C LEU A 103 11.14 1.63 -14.45
N TYR A 104 9.86 1.47 -14.79
CA TYR A 104 9.37 0.38 -15.62
C TYR A 104 9.05 0.90 -17.03
N PRO A 105 9.93 0.67 -18.03
CA PRO A 105 9.75 1.24 -19.38
C PRO A 105 8.56 0.63 -20.14
N LYS A 106 8.05 -0.52 -19.69
CA LYS A 106 6.92 -1.25 -20.29
C LYS A 106 5.75 -1.37 -19.31
N LEU A 107 5.45 -0.29 -18.60
CA LEU A 107 4.26 -0.24 -17.76
C LEU A 107 3.01 -0.24 -18.65
N ASP A 108 2.04 -1.11 -18.35
CA ASP A 108 0.83 -1.31 -19.15
C ASP A 108 -0.43 -0.72 -18.49
N TYR A 109 -0.22 0.14 -17.49
CA TYR A 109 -1.24 0.93 -16.82
C TYR A 109 -0.66 2.29 -16.43
N SER A 110 -1.54 3.26 -16.17
CA SER A 110 -1.23 4.56 -15.60
C SER A 110 -1.98 4.76 -14.29
N ILE A 111 -1.24 4.96 -13.18
CA ILE A 111 -1.85 5.21 -11.87
C ILE A 111 -2.68 6.50 -11.84
N GLN A 112 -2.40 7.44 -12.75
CA GLN A 112 -3.06 8.74 -12.84
C GLN A 112 -4.34 8.71 -13.70
N THR A 113 -4.42 7.83 -14.71
CA THR A 113 -5.50 7.88 -15.72
C THR A 113 -6.37 6.64 -15.81
N ASP A 114 -5.89 5.49 -15.33
CA ASP A 114 -6.63 4.21 -15.38
C ASP A 114 -7.32 3.88 -14.06
N PHE A 115 -7.21 4.78 -13.08
CA PHE A 115 -7.78 4.66 -11.75
C PHE A 115 -8.49 5.96 -11.33
N ILE A 116 -9.51 5.81 -10.50
CA ILE A 116 -10.22 6.89 -9.84
C ILE A 116 -9.78 6.91 -8.37
N PRO A 117 -9.20 8.02 -7.86
CA PRO A 117 -8.74 8.11 -6.49
C PRO A 117 -9.92 8.05 -5.49
N ILE A 118 -9.83 7.15 -4.51
CA ILE A 118 -10.78 7.09 -3.39
C ILE A 118 -10.20 7.84 -2.18
N ALA A 119 -9.16 7.30 -1.56
CA ALA A 119 -8.52 7.92 -0.40
C ALA A 119 -7.15 7.32 -0.11
N VAL A 120 -6.28 8.13 0.51
CA VAL A 120 -5.14 7.61 1.26
C VAL A 120 -5.68 6.88 2.48
N ILE A 121 -5.24 5.65 2.70
CA ILE A 121 -5.70 4.81 3.80
C ILE A 121 -4.70 4.76 4.95
N ALA A 122 -3.40 4.92 4.70
CA ALA A 122 -2.36 4.94 5.74
C ALA A 122 -1.07 5.61 5.23
N GLN A 123 -0.22 6.12 6.11
CA GLN A 123 1.08 6.71 5.77
C GLN A 123 2.13 6.50 6.88
N PRO A 124 2.47 5.25 7.25
CA PRO A 124 3.55 5.03 8.19
C PRO A 124 4.91 5.51 7.63
N PRO A 125 5.80 6.00 8.50
CA PRO A 125 7.19 6.25 8.11
C PRO A 125 7.92 4.94 7.83
N GLN A 126 9.04 5.03 7.12
CA GLN A 126 10.01 3.94 7.04
C GLN A 126 10.81 3.84 8.34
N VAL A 127 11.36 2.66 8.61
CA VAL A 127 12.19 2.36 9.77
C VAL A 127 13.38 1.50 9.32
N ILE A 128 14.55 1.80 9.87
CA ILE A 128 15.76 1.01 9.67
C ILE A 128 15.82 -0.03 10.78
N VAL A 129 15.63 -1.30 10.43
CA VAL A 129 15.68 -2.41 11.40
C VAL A 129 16.80 -3.38 11.06
N VAL A 130 17.32 -4.04 12.09
CA VAL A 130 18.37 -5.05 11.97
C VAL A 130 18.03 -6.28 12.78
N HIS A 131 18.54 -7.44 12.35
CA HIS A 131 18.48 -8.64 13.15
C HIS A 131 19.54 -8.58 14.28
N PRO A 132 19.15 -8.60 15.56
CA PRO A 132 20.06 -8.33 16.68
C PRO A 132 21.15 -9.39 16.86
N GLY A 133 20.95 -10.62 16.38
CA GLY A 133 21.96 -11.69 16.41
C GLY A 133 22.95 -11.65 15.24
N LYS A 134 22.66 -10.87 14.18
CA LYS A 134 23.51 -10.74 12.98
C LYS A 134 24.30 -9.43 13.00
N VAL A 135 23.62 -8.34 13.39
CA VAL A 135 24.19 -7.00 13.43
C VAL A 135 24.39 -6.56 14.88
N GLN A 136 25.65 -6.36 15.26
CA GLN A 136 26.01 -5.97 16.63
C GLN A 136 25.72 -4.48 16.93
N ALA A 137 25.61 -3.65 15.89
CA ALA A 137 25.28 -2.24 16.04
C ALA A 137 23.96 -2.05 16.80
N LYS A 138 24.00 -1.19 17.83
CA LYS A 138 22.85 -0.82 18.65
C LYS A 138 22.30 0.55 18.29
N THR A 139 23.08 1.35 17.58
CA THR A 139 22.71 2.70 17.13
C THR A 139 22.91 2.84 15.62
N LEU A 140 22.26 3.83 15.01
CA LEU A 140 22.45 4.14 13.59
C LEU A 140 23.91 4.53 13.31
N ALA A 141 24.55 5.28 14.20
CA ALA A 141 25.94 5.69 14.06
C ALA A 141 26.91 4.51 14.03
N GLU A 142 26.72 3.52 14.91
CA GLU A 142 27.51 2.28 14.92
C GLU A 142 27.31 1.48 13.63
N LEU A 143 26.08 1.41 13.12
CA LEU A 143 25.80 0.75 11.85
C LEU A 143 26.54 1.43 10.70
N ILE A 144 26.45 2.77 10.62
CA ILE A 144 27.10 3.56 9.56
C ILE A 144 28.63 3.39 9.63
N ASP A 145 29.22 3.48 10.83
CA ASP A 145 30.66 3.28 11.00
C ASP A 145 31.11 1.88 10.59
N PHE A 146 30.36 0.85 11.00
CA PHE A 146 30.64 -0.53 10.58
C PHE A 146 30.56 -0.69 9.06
N ALA A 147 29.48 -0.20 8.44
CA ALA A 147 29.26 -0.33 7.00
C ALA A 147 30.31 0.44 6.17
N ARG A 148 30.82 1.58 6.66
CA ARG A 148 31.91 2.33 6.01
C ARG A 148 33.23 1.57 6.05
N LYS A 149 33.56 0.95 7.19
CA LYS A 149 34.78 0.17 7.37
C LYS A 149 34.73 -1.17 6.62
N ASN A 150 33.53 -1.67 6.36
CA ASN A 150 33.28 -3.02 5.83
C ASN A 150 32.33 -2.95 4.62
N PRO A 151 32.76 -2.37 3.49
CA PRO A 151 31.92 -2.25 2.30
C PRO A 151 31.44 -3.64 1.85
N GLU A 152 30.17 -3.73 1.47
CA GLU A 152 29.50 -4.94 0.93
C GLU A 152 29.42 -6.12 1.91
N LYS A 153 29.82 -5.95 3.19
CA LYS A 153 29.70 -6.98 4.23
C LYS A 153 28.31 -7.09 4.84
N LEU A 154 27.46 -6.10 4.62
CA LEU A 154 26.08 -6.09 5.05
C LEU A 154 25.16 -6.15 3.84
N ASN A 155 24.06 -6.88 3.98
CA ASN A 155 22.97 -6.88 3.01
C ASN A 155 21.70 -6.25 3.58
N PHE A 156 20.82 -5.75 2.71
CA PHE A 156 19.52 -5.25 3.13
C PHE A 156 18.40 -5.81 2.27
N ALA A 157 17.29 -6.16 2.91
CA ALA A 157 16.10 -6.62 2.25
C ALA A 157 15.23 -5.44 1.82
N SER A 158 14.45 -5.63 0.76
CA SER A 158 13.37 -4.73 0.38
C SER A 158 12.15 -5.51 -0.11
N ALA A 159 11.01 -4.83 -0.24
CA ALA A 159 9.80 -5.39 -0.84
C ALA A 159 9.91 -5.67 -2.36
N GLY A 160 11.07 -5.41 -2.97
CA GLY A 160 11.37 -5.64 -4.38
C GLY A 160 11.98 -4.41 -5.05
N ASN A 161 12.46 -4.60 -6.29
CA ASN A 161 13.05 -3.52 -7.08
C ASN A 161 12.03 -2.41 -7.36
N GLY A 162 12.46 -1.16 -7.18
CA GLY A 162 11.65 0.03 -7.40
C GLY A 162 10.60 0.33 -6.33
N THR A 163 10.62 -0.38 -5.20
CA THR A 163 9.78 -0.07 -4.03
C THR A 163 10.36 1.07 -3.20
N THR A 164 9.54 1.69 -2.35
CA THR A 164 10.03 2.69 -1.38
C THR A 164 11.09 2.12 -0.43
N HIS A 165 10.98 0.83 -0.08
CA HIS A 165 11.99 0.09 0.69
C HIS A 165 13.35 0.06 -0.02
N HIS A 166 13.36 -0.25 -1.33
CA HIS A 166 14.58 -0.24 -2.13
C HIS A 166 15.19 1.16 -2.18
N LEU A 167 14.39 2.16 -2.52
CA LEU A 167 14.88 3.54 -2.62
C LEU A 167 15.32 4.13 -1.27
N ALA A 168 14.73 3.70 -0.15
CA ALA A 168 15.22 4.06 1.18
C ALA A 168 16.63 3.51 1.44
N GLY A 169 16.90 2.28 1.04
CA GLY A 169 18.24 1.69 1.11
C GLY A 169 19.25 2.43 0.23
N GLU A 170 18.89 2.73 -1.01
CA GLU A 170 19.75 3.51 -1.91
C GLU A 170 20.04 4.92 -1.38
N LEU A 171 19.00 5.63 -0.90
CA LEU A 171 19.17 6.94 -0.28
C LEU A 171 20.06 6.87 0.97
N PHE A 172 19.93 5.81 1.76
CA PHE A 172 20.78 5.60 2.93
C PHE A 172 22.24 5.43 2.50
N GLN A 173 22.52 4.60 1.50
CA GLN A 173 23.88 4.39 0.99
C GLN A 173 24.50 5.70 0.48
N ILE A 174 23.75 6.49 -0.30
CA ILE A 174 24.19 7.79 -0.83
C ILE A 174 24.51 8.75 0.32
N SER A 175 23.58 8.95 1.24
CA SER A 175 23.71 9.92 2.34
C SER A 175 24.81 9.56 3.32
N THR A 176 25.05 8.27 3.51
CA THR A 176 26.05 7.77 4.48
C THR A 176 27.39 7.42 3.83
N LYS A 177 27.49 7.42 2.50
CA LYS A 177 28.67 6.93 1.75
C LYS A 177 29.04 5.50 2.17
N THR A 178 28.04 4.65 2.31
CA THR A 178 28.20 3.21 2.62
C THR A 178 27.93 2.37 1.38
N LYS A 179 28.29 1.09 1.43
CA LYS A 179 27.97 0.10 0.40
C LYS A 179 27.36 -1.13 1.04
N LEU A 180 26.10 -1.40 0.74
CA LEU A 180 25.31 -2.52 1.21
C LEU A 180 24.83 -3.33 0.00
N THR A 181 24.72 -4.64 0.14
CA THR A 181 24.19 -5.50 -0.92
C THR A 181 22.66 -5.53 -0.85
N HIS A 182 21.97 -5.11 -1.90
CA HIS A 182 20.50 -5.17 -1.96
C HIS A 182 20.01 -6.61 -2.24
N VAL A 183 19.03 -7.08 -1.46
CA VAL A 183 18.35 -8.38 -1.65
C VAL A 183 16.86 -8.12 -1.88
N PRO A 184 16.37 -8.16 -3.14
CA PRO A 184 14.96 -7.91 -3.43
C PRO A 184 14.08 -9.12 -3.15
N TYR A 185 12.97 -8.89 -2.43
CA TYR A 185 11.92 -9.89 -2.24
C TYR A 185 10.70 -9.59 -3.10
N ARG A 186 9.72 -10.50 -3.08
CA ARG A 186 8.42 -10.33 -3.75
C ARG A 186 7.44 -9.43 -2.97
N GLY A 187 7.84 -8.91 -1.81
CA GLY A 187 7.04 -8.04 -0.96
C GLY A 187 7.64 -7.91 0.44
N ALA A 188 7.12 -6.97 1.23
CA ALA A 188 7.64 -6.69 2.58
C ALA A 188 7.44 -7.85 3.57
N GLY A 189 6.37 -8.64 3.42
CA GLY A 189 6.11 -9.80 4.28
C GLY A 189 7.25 -10.83 4.25
N PRO A 190 7.59 -11.39 3.07
CA PRO A 190 8.75 -12.28 2.92
C PRO A 190 10.08 -11.65 3.38
N ALA A 191 10.33 -10.38 3.02
CA ALA A 191 11.52 -9.66 3.45
C ALA A 191 11.65 -9.57 4.99
N LEU A 192 10.54 -9.29 5.67
CA LEU A 192 10.46 -9.21 7.11
C LEU A 192 10.72 -10.58 7.76
N GLN A 193 10.13 -11.65 7.22
CA GLN A 193 10.35 -13.01 7.73
C GLN A 193 11.82 -13.44 7.63
N ASP A 194 12.48 -13.18 6.50
CA ASP A 194 13.90 -13.54 6.32
C ASP A 194 14.82 -12.69 7.20
N THR A 195 14.45 -11.43 7.47
CA THR A 195 15.16 -10.59 8.45
C THR A 195 14.98 -11.13 9.87
N ILE A 196 13.77 -11.52 10.27
CA ILE A 196 13.49 -12.16 11.57
C ILE A 196 14.29 -13.46 11.72
N ALA A 197 14.39 -14.25 10.65
CA ALA A 197 15.15 -15.50 10.64
C ALA A 197 16.67 -15.28 10.55
N GLY A 198 17.15 -14.03 10.42
CA GLY A 198 18.57 -13.70 10.30
C GLY A 198 19.20 -14.13 8.97
N GLN A 199 18.41 -14.34 7.91
CA GLN A 199 18.93 -14.60 6.56
C GLN A 199 19.44 -13.31 5.91
N VAL A 200 18.88 -12.17 6.30
CA VAL A 200 19.30 -10.83 5.89
C VAL A 200 19.64 -10.00 7.12
N ASP A 201 20.65 -9.14 7.01
CA ASP A 201 21.19 -8.35 8.11
C ASP A 201 20.29 -7.17 8.48
N LEU A 202 19.83 -6.45 7.44
CA LEU A 202 19.04 -5.22 7.56
C LEU A 202 17.74 -5.29 6.75
N LEU A 203 16.78 -4.47 7.16
CA LEU A 203 15.59 -4.20 6.38
C LEU A 203 15.23 -2.71 6.52
N PHE A 204 15.03 -2.07 5.38
CA PHE A 204 14.32 -0.79 5.30
C PHE A 204 12.85 -1.13 5.10
N ASP A 205 12.02 -0.96 6.14
CA ASP A 205 10.60 -1.32 6.09
C ASP A 205 9.67 -0.16 6.42
N GLY A 206 8.41 -0.27 6.03
CA GLY A 206 7.36 0.55 6.61
C GLY A 206 7.11 0.14 8.07
N LEU A 207 7.03 1.12 8.97
CA LEU A 207 6.79 0.86 10.39
C LEU A 207 5.50 0.06 10.63
N GLY A 208 4.52 0.16 9.73
CA GLY A 208 3.26 -0.59 9.82
C GLY A 208 3.40 -2.11 9.86
N SER A 209 4.41 -2.69 9.20
CA SER A 209 4.70 -4.14 9.25
C SER A 209 5.72 -4.48 10.34
N SER A 210 6.68 -3.59 10.62
CA SER A 210 7.77 -3.85 11.55
C SER A 210 7.46 -3.53 13.03
N ALA A 211 6.46 -2.70 13.34
CA ALA A 211 6.20 -2.20 14.69
C ALA A 211 6.09 -3.31 15.75
N ALA A 212 5.32 -4.37 15.49
CA ALA A 212 5.17 -5.49 16.43
C ALA A 212 6.49 -6.27 16.66
N GLN A 213 7.32 -6.39 15.63
CA GLN A 213 8.62 -7.08 15.71
C GLN A 213 9.64 -6.26 16.49
N ILE A 214 9.55 -4.93 16.39
CA ILE A 214 10.36 -4.00 17.18
C ILE A 214 9.91 -4.03 18.65
N GLN A 215 8.60 -3.94 18.91
CA GLN A 215 8.05 -3.96 20.27
C GLN A 215 8.32 -5.27 21.02
N SER A 216 8.35 -6.40 20.31
CA SER A 216 8.70 -7.71 20.90
C SER A 216 10.20 -7.91 21.09
N GLY A 217 11.05 -7.02 20.55
CA GLY A 217 12.51 -7.14 20.58
C GLY A 217 13.08 -8.17 19.59
N THR A 218 12.23 -8.78 18.75
CA THR A 218 12.65 -9.71 17.69
C THR A 218 13.55 -9.02 16.69
N LEU A 219 13.23 -7.78 16.32
CA LEU A 219 14.07 -6.90 15.51
C LEU A 219 14.46 -5.67 16.31
N ARG A 220 15.68 -5.16 16.05
CA ARG A 220 16.14 -3.89 16.62
C ARG A 220 15.94 -2.77 15.61
N ALA A 221 15.13 -1.78 15.96
CA ALA A 221 15.04 -0.54 15.19
C ALA A 221 16.16 0.42 15.58
N LEU A 222 16.81 1.01 14.58
CA LEU A 222 17.91 1.96 14.76
C LEU A 222 17.48 3.41 14.54
N ALA A 223 16.53 3.64 13.63
CA ALA A 223 15.97 4.96 13.37
C ALA A 223 14.65 4.88 12.60
N VAL A 224 13.76 5.84 12.88
CA VAL A 224 12.55 6.11 12.08
C VAL A 224 12.83 7.25 11.08
N ALA A 225 12.46 7.06 9.82
CA ALA A 225 12.65 8.05 8.75
C ALA A 225 11.50 9.09 8.73
N ALA A 226 11.36 9.83 9.81
CA ALA A 226 10.28 10.80 10.05
C ALA A 226 10.80 12.07 10.72
N PRO A 227 10.07 13.20 10.60
CA PRO A 227 10.45 14.45 11.26
C PRO A 227 10.34 14.38 12.80
N THR A 228 9.46 13.53 13.32
CA THR A 228 9.26 13.28 14.76
C THR A 228 9.22 11.79 15.06
N ARG A 229 9.51 11.41 16.30
CA ARG A 229 9.41 10.02 16.75
C ARG A 229 8.00 9.47 16.57
N SER A 230 7.89 8.16 16.37
CA SER A 230 6.60 7.48 16.30
C SER A 230 6.16 7.01 17.67
N GLU A 231 4.91 7.29 18.04
CA GLU A 231 4.31 6.78 19.28
C GLU A 231 4.22 5.24 19.33
N ALA A 232 4.29 4.57 18.19
CA ALA A 232 4.33 3.10 18.12
C ALA A 232 5.65 2.52 18.69
N VAL A 233 6.73 3.30 18.61
CA VAL A 233 8.09 2.89 19.01
C VAL A 233 8.83 4.09 19.63
N PRO A 234 8.36 4.63 20.77
CA PRO A 234 8.78 5.94 21.28
C PRO A 234 10.26 6.02 21.65
N ASP A 235 10.88 4.87 21.95
CA ASP A 235 12.29 4.78 22.30
C ASP A 235 13.22 4.83 21.09
N VAL A 236 12.69 4.61 19.88
CA VAL A 236 13.47 4.65 18.63
C VAL A 236 13.63 6.11 18.19
N PRO A 237 14.86 6.61 17.99
CA PRO A 237 15.08 7.97 17.54
C PRO A 237 14.62 8.17 16.09
N THR A 238 14.41 9.42 15.70
CA THR A 238 14.34 9.74 14.27
C THR A 238 15.72 9.59 13.62
N ALA A 239 15.77 9.45 12.29
CA ALA A 239 17.03 9.43 11.56
C ALA A 239 17.84 10.71 11.82
N LYS A 240 17.16 11.86 11.90
CA LYS A 240 17.76 13.15 12.27
C LYS A 240 18.40 13.12 13.67
N GLU A 241 17.66 12.71 14.68
CA GLU A 241 18.17 12.57 16.05
C GLU A 241 19.35 11.59 16.13
N ALA A 242 19.37 10.59 15.25
CA ALA A 242 20.44 9.60 15.15
C ALA A 242 21.62 10.05 14.25
N GLY A 243 21.65 11.31 13.80
CA GLY A 243 22.76 11.91 13.05
C GLY A 243 22.68 11.77 11.53
N LEU A 244 21.55 11.35 10.98
CA LEU A 244 21.28 11.26 9.55
C LEU A 244 20.25 12.32 9.12
N GLU A 245 20.74 13.51 8.84
CA GLU A 245 19.93 14.66 8.41
C GLU A 245 19.21 14.42 7.07
N GLY A 246 17.99 14.93 6.95
CA GLY A 246 17.20 14.89 5.71
C GLY A 246 16.70 13.50 5.28
N PHE A 247 16.93 12.45 6.07
CA PHE A 247 16.44 11.10 5.77
C PHE A 247 15.00 10.93 6.24
N GLU A 248 14.08 11.46 5.43
CA GLU A 248 12.64 11.33 5.62
C GLU A 248 12.04 10.52 4.47
N VAL A 249 11.50 9.35 4.80
CA VAL A 249 10.89 8.45 3.84
C VAL A 249 9.63 7.89 4.47
N SER A 250 8.48 8.14 3.85
CA SER A 250 7.21 7.54 4.24
C SER A 250 6.73 6.59 3.17
N THR A 251 5.92 5.62 3.57
CA THR A 251 5.16 4.81 2.62
C THR A 251 3.69 5.10 2.83
N TRP A 252 3.05 5.69 1.83
CA TRP A 252 1.60 5.85 1.82
C TRP A 252 0.94 4.66 1.12
N TYR A 253 -0.21 4.26 1.63
CA TYR A 253 -1.11 3.24 1.09
C TYR A 253 -2.43 3.90 0.77
N ALA A 254 -3.08 3.47 -0.31
CA ALA A 254 -4.31 4.12 -0.75
C ALA A 254 -5.23 3.17 -1.51
N LEU A 255 -6.50 3.60 -1.64
CA LEU A 255 -7.55 2.91 -2.34
C LEU A 255 -7.92 3.65 -3.63
N TRP A 256 -8.10 2.90 -4.71
CA TRP A 256 -8.61 3.39 -5.99
C TRP A 256 -9.73 2.49 -6.52
N ALA A 257 -10.60 3.04 -7.34
CA ALA A 257 -11.49 2.27 -8.22
C ALA A 257 -10.92 2.24 -9.66
N PRO A 258 -11.22 1.22 -10.47
CA PRO A 258 -10.90 1.23 -11.89
C PRO A 258 -11.57 2.40 -12.63
N LYS A 259 -10.91 2.91 -13.68
CA LYS A 259 -11.49 3.95 -14.56
C LYS A 259 -12.85 3.50 -15.11
N GLY A 260 -13.81 4.42 -15.07
CA GLY A 260 -15.17 4.17 -15.56
C GLY A 260 -16.14 3.65 -14.50
N THR A 261 -15.67 3.45 -13.26
CA THR A 261 -16.56 3.04 -12.15
C THR A 261 -17.61 4.13 -11.93
N PRO A 262 -18.92 3.79 -11.80
CA PRO A 262 -19.99 4.77 -11.64
C PRO A 262 -19.72 5.76 -10.49
N ALA A 263 -20.02 7.03 -10.73
CA ALA A 263 -19.64 8.12 -9.84
C ALA A 263 -20.31 7.99 -8.45
N GLU A 264 -21.54 7.49 -8.40
CA GLU A 264 -22.27 7.20 -7.17
C GLU A 264 -21.60 6.10 -6.33
N ILE A 265 -21.01 5.09 -6.97
CA ILE A 265 -20.26 4.03 -6.27
C ILE A 265 -18.93 4.57 -5.75
N VAL A 266 -18.22 5.35 -6.57
CA VAL A 266 -16.97 6.03 -6.16
C VAL A 266 -17.22 6.91 -4.94
N THR A 267 -18.31 7.69 -4.97
CA THR A 267 -18.69 8.59 -3.89
C THR A 267 -19.03 7.80 -2.63
N ARG A 268 -19.87 6.77 -2.75
CA ARG A 268 -20.24 5.93 -1.61
C ARG A 268 -19.05 5.21 -1.00
N MET A 269 -18.15 4.62 -1.80
CA MET A 269 -16.94 3.99 -1.26
C MET A 269 -16.04 5.01 -0.55
N ARG A 270 -15.88 6.22 -1.11
CA ARG A 270 -15.11 7.30 -0.48
C ARG A 270 -15.69 7.68 0.88
N ASP A 271 -17.00 7.86 0.97
CA ASP A 271 -17.68 8.19 2.21
C ASP A 271 -17.53 7.08 3.25
N GLU A 272 -17.66 5.81 2.84
CA GLU A 272 -17.50 4.67 3.74
C GLU A 272 -16.06 4.52 4.24
N VAL A 273 -15.05 4.74 3.38
CA VAL A 273 -13.65 4.79 3.80
C VAL A 273 -13.43 5.95 4.79
N GLY A 274 -13.99 7.12 4.51
CA GLY A 274 -13.91 8.27 5.42
C GLY A 274 -14.54 8.02 6.79
N LYS A 275 -15.65 7.28 6.84
CA LYS A 275 -16.27 6.82 8.10
C LYS A 275 -15.41 5.78 8.80
N ALA A 276 -14.92 4.78 8.06
CA ALA A 276 -14.10 3.69 8.59
C ALA A 276 -12.83 4.22 9.28
N LEU A 277 -12.15 5.17 8.64
CA LEU A 277 -10.93 5.79 9.18
C LEU A 277 -11.19 6.55 10.49
N LYS A 278 -12.41 7.01 10.77
CA LYS A 278 -12.76 7.71 12.02
C LYS A 278 -13.24 6.77 13.13
N THR A 279 -13.21 5.46 12.89
CA THR A 279 -13.61 4.49 13.92
C THR A 279 -12.50 4.30 14.95
N PRO A 280 -12.81 4.18 16.25
CA PRO A 280 -11.79 3.96 17.29
C PRO A 280 -10.93 2.71 17.03
N ALA A 281 -11.51 1.67 16.41
CA ALA A 281 -10.80 0.44 16.09
C ALA A 281 -9.70 0.64 15.02
N ILE A 282 -10.00 1.43 13.97
CA ILE A 282 -9.02 1.76 12.94
C ILE A 282 -7.97 2.73 13.49
N GLU A 283 -8.38 3.79 14.20
CA GLU A 283 -7.45 4.74 14.81
C GLU A 283 -6.44 4.04 15.73
N ALA A 284 -6.91 3.14 16.59
CA ALA A 284 -6.04 2.37 17.49
C ALA A 284 -5.06 1.46 16.73
N THR A 285 -5.53 0.79 15.67
CA THR A 285 -4.67 -0.06 14.82
C THR A 285 -3.61 0.77 14.11
N TRP A 286 -3.97 1.92 13.54
CA TRP A 286 -3.05 2.78 12.79
C TRP A 286 -1.98 3.37 13.69
N LYS A 287 -2.40 3.84 14.87
CA LYS A 287 -1.50 4.32 15.91
C LYS A 287 -0.48 3.25 16.33
N LYS A 288 -0.93 2.02 16.57
CA LYS A 288 -0.04 0.89 16.91
C LYS A 288 0.93 0.54 15.78
N SER A 289 0.52 0.74 14.54
CA SER A 289 1.33 0.55 13.33
C SER A 289 2.15 1.80 12.93
N GLY A 290 2.16 2.84 13.77
CA GLY A 290 2.93 4.06 13.55
C GLY A 290 2.47 4.92 12.37
N SER A 291 1.26 4.70 11.87
CA SER A 291 0.64 5.54 10.85
C SER A 291 -0.16 6.66 11.50
N PRO A 292 0.07 7.94 11.13
CA PRO A 292 -0.92 8.97 11.38
C PRO A 292 -2.21 8.67 10.60
N MET A 293 -3.31 9.28 11.03
CA MET A 293 -4.58 9.19 10.30
C MET A 293 -4.53 10.06 9.04
N PRO A 294 -4.77 9.49 7.85
CA PRO A 294 -4.70 10.25 6.60
C PRO A 294 -5.93 11.16 6.44
N THR A 295 -5.75 12.23 5.68
CA THR A 295 -6.79 13.23 5.40
C THR A 295 -7.09 13.39 3.90
N LEU A 296 -6.24 12.86 3.03
CA LEU A 296 -6.35 13.03 1.58
C LEU A 296 -7.36 12.05 0.98
N SER A 297 -8.33 12.57 0.22
CA SER A 297 -9.32 11.78 -0.51
C SER A 297 -9.71 12.44 -1.83
N GLY A 298 -10.34 11.66 -2.73
CA GLY A 298 -10.83 12.13 -4.02
C GLY A 298 -9.79 12.90 -4.83
N ASP A 299 -10.16 14.10 -5.29
CA ASP A 299 -9.32 14.91 -6.17
C ASP A 299 -8.03 15.38 -5.50
N ASP A 300 -8.05 15.67 -4.19
CA ASP A 300 -6.85 16.07 -3.47
C ASP A 300 -5.86 14.90 -3.35
N PHE A 301 -6.38 13.67 -3.19
CA PHE A 301 -5.55 12.48 -3.32
C PHE A 301 -5.01 12.31 -4.76
N GLY A 302 -5.82 12.57 -5.79
CA GLY A 302 -5.36 12.54 -7.19
C GLY A 302 -4.23 13.54 -7.49
N LYS A 303 -4.34 14.77 -6.96
CA LYS A 303 -3.28 15.80 -7.04
C LYS A 303 -2.02 15.35 -6.33
N PHE A 304 -2.16 14.76 -5.14
CA PHE A 304 -1.04 14.20 -4.38
C PHE A 304 -0.30 13.11 -5.16
N VAL A 305 -1.02 12.17 -5.77
CA VAL A 305 -0.42 11.12 -6.63
C VAL A 305 0.37 11.73 -7.78
N THR A 306 -0.18 12.74 -8.44
CA THR A 306 0.49 13.42 -9.56
C THR A 306 1.79 14.10 -9.10
N ALA A 307 1.75 14.81 -7.96
CA ALA A 307 2.95 15.43 -7.40
C ALA A 307 4.02 14.40 -7.00
N GLU A 308 3.61 13.23 -6.48
CA GLU A 308 4.52 12.13 -6.16
C GLU A 308 5.15 11.52 -7.42
N VAL A 309 4.38 11.33 -8.51
CA VAL A 309 4.93 10.84 -9.79
C VAL A 309 6.02 11.79 -10.30
N ASP A 310 5.74 13.09 -10.30
CA ASP A 310 6.72 14.10 -10.74
C ASP A 310 7.96 14.14 -9.86
N ARG A 311 7.78 14.04 -8.53
CA ARG A 311 8.87 14.00 -7.56
C ARG A 311 9.77 12.79 -7.79
N TRP A 312 9.18 11.59 -7.84
CA TRP A 312 9.94 10.35 -7.98
C TRP A 312 10.60 10.20 -9.35
N GLY A 313 9.97 10.74 -10.41
CA GLY A 313 10.60 10.82 -11.73
C GLY A 313 11.92 11.59 -11.73
N LYS A 314 12.00 12.71 -10.97
CA LYS A 314 13.26 13.47 -10.80
C LYS A 314 14.30 12.66 -10.02
N VAL A 315 13.90 12.08 -8.89
CA VAL A 315 14.80 11.30 -8.02
C VAL A 315 15.42 10.12 -8.77
N VAL A 316 14.61 9.33 -9.49
CA VAL A 316 15.09 8.18 -10.26
C VAL A 316 16.11 8.60 -11.31
N LYS A 317 15.85 9.71 -12.02
CA LYS A 317 16.76 10.25 -13.04
C LYS A 317 18.09 10.72 -12.45
N GLU A 318 18.05 11.39 -11.31
CA GLU A 318 19.25 11.90 -10.62
C GLU A 318 20.08 10.78 -10.00
N ALA A 319 19.43 9.81 -9.34
CA ALA A 319 20.09 8.70 -8.69
C ALA A 319 20.58 7.60 -9.65
N GLN A 320 20.26 7.72 -10.95
CA GLN A 320 20.59 6.74 -12.00
C GLN A 320 20.14 5.31 -11.66
N VAL A 321 19.09 5.17 -10.84
CA VAL A 321 18.53 3.86 -10.46
C VAL A 321 17.98 3.20 -11.71
N LYS A 322 18.49 2.00 -12.00
CA LYS A 322 17.98 1.13 -13.07
C LYS A 322 17.48 -0.16 -12.45
N LEU A 323 16.42 -0.70 -13.04
CA LEU A 323 16.04 -2.09 -12.80
C LEU A 323 17.01 -2.94 -13.63
N GLU A 324 17.89 -3.67 -12.95
CA GLU A 324 18.66 -4.77 -13.55
C GLU A 324 17.83 -6.06 -13.55
#